data_AF-A0A512BZ44-F1
#
_entry.id   AF-A0A512BZ44-F1
#
_cell.length_a   1.000
_cell.length_b   1.000
_cell.length_c   1.000
_cell.angle_alpha   90.00
_cell.angle_beta   90.00
_cell.angle_gamma   90.00
#
_symmetry.space_group_name_H-M   'P 1'
#
loop_
_entity.id
_entity.type
_entity.pdbx_description
1 polymer ?
#
loop_
_entity_poly.entity_id
_entity_poly.type
_entity_poly.pdbx_seq_one_letter_code
_entity_poly.pdbx_strand_id
1 'polypeptide(L)' 'MEVRRPLSETACEILEFFRETHRKPGARMTMATLDAHFGTDPAVAVAISELKQLGYVTVPDAGTVELTDPGFDAIHRGDA' A
#
# COMPACT_ATOMS: atom_id res chain seq x y z
N MET A 1 -20.49 11.88 -7.48
CA MET A 1 -19.84 11.69 -6.17
C MET A 1 -19.41 10.24 -6.13
N GLU A 2 -18.20 9.96 -6.60
CA GLU A 2 -17.62 8.62 -6.53
C GLU A 2 -17.44 8.27 -5.05
N VAL A 3 -18.02 7.14 -4.67
CA VAL A 3 -17.92 6.60 -3.31
C VAL A 3 -16.48 6.16 -3.12
N ARG A 4 -15.62 7.07 -2.64
CA ARG A 4 -14.30 6.74 -2.09
C ARG A 4 -14.58 5.73 -0.98
N ARG A 5 -14.32 4.44 -1.22
CA ARG A 5 -14.29 3.47 -0.13
C ARG A 5 -13.25 3.99 0.86
N PRO A 6 -13.58 4.19 2.14
CA PRO A 6 -12.58 4.58 3.11
C PRO A 6 -11.59 3.41 3.17
N LEU A 7 -10.40 3.62 2.63
CA LEU A 7 -9.27 2.74 2.90
C LEU A 7 -9.16 2.62 4.44
N SER A 8 -8.88 1.43 4.93
CA SER A 8 -8.52 1.26 6.34
C SER A 8 -7.38 2.22 6.70
N GLU A 9 -7.35 2.73 7.94
CA GLU A 9 -6.31 3.66 8.39
C GLU A 9 -4.91 3.11 8.10
N THR A 10 -4.69 1.82 8.41
CA THR A 10 -3.47 1.07 8.09
C THR A 10 -3.14 1.05 6.59
N ALA A 11 -4.14 0.99 5.70
CA ALA A 11 -3.90 1.00 4.25
C ALA A 11 -3.42 2.38 3.78
N CYS A 12 -3.97 3.47 4.34
CA CYS A 12 -3.45 4.81 4.11
C CYS A 12 -2.03 4.96 4.66
N GLU A 13 -1.75 4.51 5.87
CA GLU A 13 -0.41 4.62 6.45
C GLU A 13 0.63 3.81 5.66
N ILE A 14 0.28 2.61 5.17
CA ILE A 14 1.17 1.82 4.30
C ILE A 14 1.48 2.59 3.02
N LEU A 15 0.48 3.23 2.40
CA LEU A 15 0.66 4.03 1.20
C LEU A 15 1.52 5.28 1.45
N GLU A 16 1.36 5.95 2.60
CA GLU A 16 2.23 7.05 3.02
C GLU A 16 3.65 6.57 3.25
N PHE A 17 3.84 5.43 3.91
CA PHE A 17 5.15 4.82 4.10
C PHE A 17 5.83 4.49 2.76
N PHE A 18 5.07 3.98 1.79
CA PHE A 18 5.54 3.79 0.41
C PHE A 18 5.98 5.12 -0.24
N ARG A 19 5.21 6.20 -0.06
CA ARG A 19 5.52 7.54 -0.57
C ARG A 19 6.80 8.12 0.05
N GLU A 20 6.98 7.95 1.35
CA GLU A 20 8.16 8.43 2.07
C GLU A 20 9.42 7.64 1.70
N THR A 21 9.29 6.31 1.62
CA THR A 21 10.40 5.39 1.33
C THR A 21 10.77 5.38 -0.16
N HIS A 22 9.79 5.51 -1.06
CA HIS A 22 9.98 5.39 -2.49
C HIS A 22 9.25 6.47 -3.29
N ARG A 23 10.02 7.27 -4.04
CA ARG A 23 9.50 8.35 -4.92
C ARG A 23 9.33 7.93 -6.39
N LYS A 24 9.19 6.64 -6.67
CA LYS A 24 8.98 6.10 -8.03
C LYS A 24 8.00 4.93 -8.03
N PRO A 25 7.23 4.74 -9.11
CA PRO A 25 6.44 3.53 -9.33
C PRO A 25 7.35 2.30 -9.45
N GLY A 26 6.82 1.12 -9.12
CA GLY A 26 7.60 -0.13 -9.03
C GLY A 26 8.40 -0.28 -7.74
N ALA A 27 8.11 0.55 -6.73
CA ALA A 27 8.68 0.42 -5.40
C ALA A 27 8.33 -0.93 -4.79
N ARG A 28 9.31 -1.66 -4.29
CA ARG A 28 9.10 -2.97 -3.65
C ARG A 28 9.44 -2.90 -2.18
N MET A 29 8.54 -3.43 -1.36
CA MET A 29 8.78 -3.67 0.04
C MET A 29 8.47 -5.09 0.42
N THR A 30 9.18 -5.60 1.41
CA THR A 30 8.83 -6.92 1.96
C THR A 30 7.77 -6.77 3.03
N MET A 31 6.93 -7.80 3.18
CA MET A 31 6.01 -7.94 4.31
C MET A 31 6.77 -7.86 5.63
N ALA A 32 8.01 -8.35 5.72
CA ALA A 32 8.84 -8.20 6.92
C ALA A 32 9.17 -6.73 7.24
N THR A 33 9.35 -5.88 6.23
CA THR A 33 9.55 -4.43 6.42
C THR A 33 8.29 -3.76 6.95
N LEU A 34 7.13 -4.16 6.43
CA LEU A 34 5.84 -3.68 6.91
C LEU A 34 5.60 -4.15 8.35
N ASP A 35 5.86 -5.41 8.64
CA ASP A 35 5.74 -6.03 9.96
C ASP A 35 6.65 -5.37 10.99
N ALA A 36 7.86 -4.97 10.59
CA ALA A 36 8.78 -4.26 11.47
C ALA A 36 8.34 -2.81 11.77
N HIS A 37 7.59 -2.17 10.87
CA HIS A 37 7.15 -0.78 11.03
C HIS A 37 5.77 -0.68 11.70
N PHE A 38 4.82 -1.49 11.23
CA PHE A 38 3.42 -1.52 11.67
C PHE A 38 3.13 -2.58 12.74
N GLY A 39 4.08 -3.50 12.98
CA GLY A 39 3.88 -4.68 13.81
C GLY A 39 3.34 -5.87 13.03
N THR A 40 3.43 -7.06 13.63
CA THR A 40 2.86 -8.32 13.12
C THR A 40 1.33 -8.36 13.28
N ASP A 41 0.66 -7.32 12.78
CA ASP A 41 -0.77 -7.15 12.93
C ASP A 41 -1.53 -7.75 11.73
N PRO A 42 -2.58 -8.55 11.96
CA PRO A 42 -3.44 -9.03 10.87
C PRO A 42 -4.04 -7.88 10.04
N ALA A 43 -4.15 -6.66 10.58
CA ALA A 43 -4.57 -5.47 9.85
C ALA A 43 -3.63 -5.12 8.69
N VAL A 44 -2.32 -5.38 8.80
CA VAL A 44 -1.36 -5.15 7.70
C VAL A 44 -1.71 -6.08 6.53
N ALA A 45 -1.96 -7.36 6.79
CA ALA A 45 -2.33 -8.32 5.76
C ALA A 45 -3.69 -7.97 5.11
N VAL A 46 -4.65 -7.49 5.89
CA VAL A 46 -5.95 -7.00 5.40
C VAL A 46 -5.74 -5.77 4.51
N ALA A 47 -5.01 -4.77 4.98
CA ALA A 47 -4.72 -3.53 4.25
C ALA A 47 -4.02 -3.81 2.90
N ILE A 48 -3.01 -4.69 2.90
CA ILE A 48 -2.33 -5.11 1.66
C ILE A 48 -3.31 -5.80 0.71
N SER A 49 -4.22 -6.61 1.24
CA SER A 49 -5.26 -7.28 0.43
C SER A 49 -6.28 -6.28 -0.14
N GLU A 50 -6.63 -5.23 0.60
CA GLU A 50 -7.49 -4.14 0.13
C GLU A 50 -6.79 -3.34 -0.99
N LEU A 51 -5.55 -2.92 -0.77
CA LEU A 51 -4.74 -2.19 -1.76
C LEU A 51 -4.55 -3.01 -3.03
N LYS A 52 -4.36 -4.34 -2.89
CA LYS A 52 -4.28 -5.27 -4.02
C LYS A 52 -5.58 -5.35 -4.80
N GLN A 53 -6.73 -5.42 -4.11
CA GLN A 53 -8.04 -5.45 -4.75
C GLN A 53 -8.36 -4.16 -5.52
N LEU A 54 -7.86 -3.02 -5.03
CA LEU A 54 -7.97 -1.73 -5.70
C LEU A 54 -6.96 -1.56 -6.84
N GLY A 55 -5.99 -2.48 -6.97
CA GLY A 55 -4.95 -2.43 -7.97
C GLY A 55 -3.86 -1.39 -7.67
N TYR A 56 -3.76 -0.89 -6.44
CA TYR A 56 -2.72 0.07 -6.03
C TYR A 56 -1.39 -0.62 -5.76
N VAL A 57 -1.43 -1.85 -5.25
CA VAL A 57 -0.25 -2.68 -5.08
C VAL A 57 -0.43 -4.03 -5.75
N THR A 58 0.68 -4.68 -6.08
CA THR A 58 0.72 -6.08 -6.50
C THR A 58 1.59 -6.88 -5.53
N VAL A 59 1.31 -8.17 -5.42
CA VAL A 59 2.04 -9.09 -4.54
C VAL A 59 2.65 -10.15 -5.45
N PRO A 60 3.81 -9.89 -6.08
CA PRO A 60 4.44 -10.83 -7.01
C PRO A 60 4.94 -12.09 -6.29
N ASP A 61 5.32 -11.96 -5.02
CA ASP A 61 5.86 -13.02 -4.18
C ASP A 61 5.16 -13.03 -2.82
N ALA A 62 5.13 -14.20 -2.16
CA ALA A 62 4.44 -14.42 -0.88
C ALA A 62 4.91 -13.55 0.30
N GLY A 63 5.95 -12.73 0.10
CA GLY A 63 6.48 -11.82 1.11
C GLY A 63 6.84 -10.44 0.56
N THR A 64 6.44 -10.09 -0.67
CA THR A 64 6.83 -8.82 -1.31
C THR A 64 5.61 -8.12 -1.89
N VAL A 65 5.52 -6.83 -1.64
CA VAL A 65 4.48 -5.92 -2.10
C VAL A 65 5.15 -4.89 -2.99
N GLU A 66 4.64 -4.74 -4.20
CA GLU A 66 5.12 -3.77 -5.18
C GLU A 66 4.06 -2.72 -5.42
N LEU A 67 4.45 -1.44 -5.33
CA LEU A 67 3.62 -0.31 -5.68
C LEU A 67 3.48 -0.22 -7.19
N THR A 68 2.24 -0.24 -7.66
CA THR A 68 1.92 -0.10 -9.08
C THR A 68 1.85 1.38 -9.50
N ASP A 69 1.91 1.66 -10.79
CA ASP A 69 1.69 2.99 -11.34
C ASP A 69 0.39 3.68 -10.85
N PRO A 70 -0.81 3.03 -10.86
CA PRO A 70 -2.02 3.67 -10.33
C PRO A 70 -1.98 3.91 -8.83
N GLY A 71 -1.35 3.02 -8.04
CA GLY A 71 -1.15 3.27 -6.61
C GLY A 71 -0.22 4.46 -6.36
N PHE A 72 0.83 4.59 -7.17
CA PHE A 72 1.75 5.73 -7.13
C PHE A 72 1.07 7.04 -7.54
N ASP A 73 0.22 7.03 -8.58
CA ASP A 73 -0.57 8.20 -8.98
C ASP A 73 -1.55 8.59 -7.87
N ALA A 74 -2.26 7.64 -7.27
CA ALA A 74 -3.21 7.92 -6.19
C ALA A 74 -2.56 8.65 -4.99
N ILE A 75 -1.37 8.21 -4.56
CA ILE A 75 -0.65 8.84 -3.44
C ILE A 75 0.04 10.17 -3.79
N HIS A 76 0.39 10.41 -5.07
CA HIS A 76 1.05 11.65 -5.51
C HIS A 76 0.07 12.72 -5.99
N ARG A 77 -1.08 12.32 -6.52
CA ARG A 77 -2.12 13.22 -7.03
C ARG A 77 -2.93 13.88 -5.92
N GLY A 78 -2.77 13.43 -4.68
CA GLY A 78 -3.47 13.99 -3.51
C GLY A 78 -4.95 13.64 -3.49
N ASP A 79 -5.34 12.46 -4.02
CA ASP A 79 -6.72 11.97 -3.92
C ASP A 79 -6.96 11.10 -2.67
N ALA A 80 -6.02 11.10 -1.72
CA ALA A 80 -6.26 10.59 -0.37
C ALA A 80 -7.25 11.50 0.37
#